data_AF-A0AAD5FBW6-F1
#
_entry.id   AF-A0AAD5FBW6-F1
#
_cell.length_a   1.000
_cell.length_b   1.000
_cell.length_c   1.000
_cell.angle_alpha   90.00
_cell.angle_beta   90.00
_cell.angle_gamma   90.00
#
_symmetry.space_group_name_H-M   'P 1'
#
loop_
_entity.id
_entity.type
_entity.pdbx_description
1 polymer ?
#
loop_
_entity_poly.entity_id
_entity_poly.type
_entity_poly.pdbx_seq_one_letter_code
_entity_poly.pdbx_strand_id
1 'polypeptide(L)'
;HWKPINPEEKKSYDREFLLRFQFISASMNKPEGLPHITDVVLEKVNKTPLRPLDPSRLMNCGPDFTPSFANLGRAPLLGGRGP
;
A
#
# COMPACT_ATOMS: atom_id res chain seq x y z
N HIS A 1 -15.11 -12.24 -13.01
CA HIS A 1 -16.03 -13.38 -12.77
C HIS A 1 -15.33 -14.42 -11.90
N TRP A 2 -15.77 -14.59 -10.65
CA TRP A 2 -15.31 -15.65 -9.76
C TRP A 2 -15.88 -17.02 -10.19
N LYS A 3 -15.12 -18.10 -9.98
CA LYS A 3 -15.52 -19.49 -10.20
C LYS A 3 -15.23 -20.33 -8.94
N PRO A 4 -15.97 -21.41 -8.67
CA PRO A 4 -15.65 -22.35 -7.59
C PRO A 4 -14.20 -22.83 -7.68
N ILE A 5 -13.49 -22.80 -6.55
CA ILE A 5 -12.05 -23.09 -6.49
C ILE A 5 -11.82 -24.59 -6.57
N ASN A 6 -11.03 -25.03 -7.55
CA ASN A 6 -10.37 -26.33 -7.51
C ASN A 6 -9.26 -26.25 -6.44
N PRO A 7 -9.24 -27.11 -5.41
CA PRO A 7 -8.30 -26.98 -4.28
C PRO A 7 -6.83 -27.16 -4.67
N GLU A 8 -6.55 -27.81 -5.80
CA GLU A 8 -5.20 -28.03 -6.34
C GLU A 8 -4.69 -26.88 -7.23
N GLU A 9 -5.56 -25.95 -7.61
CA GLU A 9 -5.21 -24.83 -8.50
C GLU A 9 -4.86 -23.56 -7.72
N LYS A 10 -4.03 -22.70 -8.32
CA LYS A 10 -3.69 -21.38 -7.77
C LYS A 10 -4.95 -20.53 -7.57
N LYS A 11 -5.22 -20.17 -6.32
CA LYS A 11 -6.27 -19.21 -5.96
C LYS A 11 -5.98 -17.83 -6.56
N SER A 12 -6.78 -17.43 -7.53
CA SER A 12 -6.66 -16.13 -8.21
C SER A 12 -7.97 -15.37 -8.11
N TYR A 13 -7.90 -14.08 -7.74
CA TYR A 13 -9.06 -13.24 -7.49
C TYR A 13 -8.94 -11.92 -8.27
N ASP A 14 -10.01 -11.53 -8.96
CA ASP A 14 -10.04 -10.24 -9.65
C ASP A 14 -10.23 -9.07 -8.67
N ARG A 15 -9.97 -7.85 -9.17
CA ARG A 15 -10.07 -6.63 -8.36
C ARG A 15 -11.47 -6.47 -7.75
N GLU A 16 -12.51 -6.72 -8.52
CA GLU A 16 -13.89 -6.57 -8.07
C GLU A 16 -14.25 -7.55 -6.96
N PHE A 17 -13.80 -8.80 -7.05
CA PHE A 17 -13.96 -9.79 -6.01
C PHE A 17 -13.29 -9.34 -4.71
N LEU A 18 -12.02 -8.93 -4.76
CA LEU A 18 -11.27 -8.51 -3.57
C LEU A 18 -11.91 -7.29 -2.89
N LEU A 19 -12.38 -6.31 -3.67
CA LEU A 19 -12.98 -5.09 -3.12
C LEU A 19 -14.30 -5.32 -2.38
N ARG A 20 -15.03 -6.40 -2.67
CA ARG A 20 -16.24 -6.76 -1.91
C ARG A 20 -15.95 -7.07 -0.43
N PHE A 21 -14.70 -7.39 -0.09
CA PHE A 21 -14.28 -7.71 1.28
C PHE A 21 -13.75 -6.50 2.05
N GLN A 22 -13.55 -5.33 1.42
CA GLN A 22 -12.91 -4.17 2.05
C GLN A 22 -13.57 -3.75 3.38
N PHE A 23 -14.91 -3.87 3.47
CA PHE A 23 -15.69 -3.40 4.62
C PHE A 23 -16.45 -4.52 5.34
N ILE A 24 -16.14 -5.79 5.08
CA ILE A 24 -16.75 -6.87 5.86
C ILE A 24 -16.18 -6.88 7.29
N SER A 25 -16.96 -7.39 8.25
CA SER A 25 -16.55 -7.37 9.67
C SER A 25 -15.16 -7.98 9.90
N ALA A 26 -14.83 -9.07 9.21
CA ALA A 26 -13.52 -9.73 9.34
C ALA A 26 -12.35 -8.83 8.89
N SER A 27 -12.59 -7.88 7.98
CA SER A 27 -11.59 -6.96 7.43
C SER A 27 -11.51 -5.63 8.17
N MET A 28 -12.45 -5.36 9.08
CA MET A 28 -12.49 -4.12 9.88
C MET A 28 -11.88 -4.29 11.28
N ASN A 29 -11.57 -5.51 11.68
CA ASN A 29 -10.95 -5.80 12.97
C ASN A 29 -9.46 -5.45 12.94
N LYS A 30 -8.97 -4.75 13.97
CA LYS A 30 -7.55 -4.45 14.13
C LYS A 30 -6.77 -5.76 14.38
N PRO A 31 -5.74 -6.07 13.57
CA PRO A 31 -4.88 -7.24 13.81
C PRO A 31 -4.15 -7.13 15.14
N GLU A 32 -3.99 -8.28 15.81
CA GLU A 32 -3.16 -8.39 17.01
C GLU A 32 -1.67 -8.46 16.65
N GLY A 33 -0.80 -8.07 17.60
CA GLY A 33 0.65 -8.19 17.44
C GLY A 33 1.30 -7.17 16.51
N LEU A 34 0.60 -6.08 16.16
CA LEU A 34 1.18 -5.00 15.37
C LEU A 34 2.31 -4.29 16.16
N PRO A 35 3.40 -3.87 15.49
CA PRO A 35 4.48 -3.14 16.13
C PRO A 35 3.99 -1.78 16.66
N HIS A 36 4.61 -1.28 17.73
CA HIS A 36 4.27 0.02 18.31
C HIS A 36 4.83 1.17 17.47
N ILE A 37 4.18 1.45 16.34
CA ILE A 37 4.55 2.53 15.40
C ILE A 37 3.31 3.43 15.23
N THR A 38 3.25 4.52 15.98
CA THR A 38 2.06 5.39 16.09
C THR A 38 1.63 6.03 14.77
N ASP A 39 2.58 6.28 13.87
CA ASP A 39 2.31 6.98 12.60
C ASP A 39 1.66 6.07 11.55
N VAL A 40 1.76 4.75 11.72
CA VAL A 40 1.25 3.75 10.78
C VAL A 40 0.13 2.91 11.40
N VAL A 41 0.26 2.53 12.66
CA VAL A 41 -0.72 1.70 13.38
C VAL A 41 -1.77 2.59 14.03
N LEU A 42 -2.93 2.64 13.41
CA LEU A 42 -4.07 3.39 13.93
C LEU A 42 -4.85 2.55 14.95
N GLU A 43 -5.20 3.16 16.09
CA GLU A 43 -6.11 2.55 17.07
C GLU A 43 -7.57 2.55 16.58
N LYS A 44 -7.94 3.58 15.81
CA LYS A 44 -9.27 3.72 15.24
C LYS A 44 -9.17 3.76 13.73
N VAL A 45 -9.95 2.89 13.08
CA VAL A 45 -10.07 2.89 11.62
C VAL A 45 -10.51 4.28 11.12
N ASN A 46 -9.83 4.77 10.08
CA ASN A 46 -10.26 5.97 9.37
C ASN A 46 -11.53 5.63 8.58
N LYS A 47 -12.68 6.02 9.13
CA LYS A 47 -14.01 5.78 8.52
C LYS A 47 -14.24 6.55 7.21
N THR A 48 -13.32 7.43 6.84
CA THR A 48 -13.27 8.16 5.57
C THR A 48 -12.08 7.67 4.71
N PRO A 49 -12.14 6.44 4.15
CA PRO A 49 -11.04 5.86 3.38
C PRO A 49 -10.85 6.55 2.02
N LEU A 50 -11.85 7.27 1.52
CA LEU A 50 -11.79 7.99 0.26
C LEU A 50 -11.31 9.41 0.51
N ARG A 51 -10.01 9.59 0.76
CA ARG A 51 -9.39 10.85 0.33
C ARG A 51 -9.60 10.89 -1.20
N PRO A 52 -10.11 11.99 -1.78
CA PRO A 52 -10.21 12.12 -3.23
C PRO A 52 -8.88 11.65 -3.83
N LEU A 53 -8.95 10.85 -4.90
CA LEU A 53 -7.78 10.45 -5.66
C LEU A 53 -7.13 11.74 -6.17
N ASP A 54 -6.22 12.31 -5.40
CA ASP A 54 -5.49 13.49 -5.81
C ASP A 54 -4.57 13.01 -6.95
N PRO A 55 -4.70 13.55 -8.17
CA PRO A 55 -3.86 13.16 -9.29
C PRO A 55 -2.36 13.28 -8.97
N SER A 56 -1.97 14.12 -8.00
CA SER A 56 -0.60 14.23 -7.50
C SER A 56 -0.11 13.02 -6.69
N ARG A 57 -1.01 12.18 -6.15
CA ARG A 57 -0.69 10.92 -5.46
C ARG A 57 -0.43 9.77 -6.43
N LEU A 58 -0.85 9.89 -7.71
CA LEU A 58 -0.52 8.91 -8.74
C LEU A 58 1.01 8.85 -9.01
N MET A 59 1.76 9.87 -8.58
CA MET A 59 3.21 9.98 -8.72
C MET A 59 3.95 10.17 -7.38
N ASN A 60 3.40 9.70 -6.27
CA ASN A 60 4.18 9.61 -5.02
C ASN A 60 4.76 8.20 -4.88
N CYS A 61 5.86 7.97 -5.60
CA CYS A 61 6.98 7.27 -4.97
C CYS A 61 7.30 8.06 -3.69
N GLY A 62 6.65 7.70 -2.58
CA GLY A 62 7.10 8.09 -1.24
C GLY A 62 8.58 7.68 -1.06
N PRO A 63 9.26 8.12 0.01
CA PRO A 63 10.65 7.76 0.23
C PRO A 63 10.76 6.24 0.05
N ASP A 64 11.43 5.87 -1.04
CA ASP A 64 11.48 4.51 -1.50
C ASP A 64 11.95 3.68 -0.29
N PHE A 65 11.23 2.61 0.04
CA PHE A 65 11.65 1.71 1.13
C PHE A 65 12.99 1.03 0.79
N THR A 66 13.53 1.30 -0.40
CA THR A 66 14.91 1.05 -0.81
C THR A 66 15.90 1.69 0.19
N PRO A 67 16.63 0.85 0.96
CA PRO A 67 17.66 1.33 1.89
C PRO A 67 18.76 2.08 1.14
N SER A 68 19.48 2.99 1.80
CA SER A 68 20.38 3.95 1.11
C SER A 68 21.44 3.30 0.22
N PHE A 69 21.89 2.09 0.56
CA PHE A 69 22.86 1.33 -0.22
C PHE A 69 22.34 0.83 -1.58
N ALA A 70 21.02 0.79 -1.77
CA ALA A 70 20.38 0.30 -2.99
C ALA A 70 20.03 1.43 -4.00
N ASN A 71 20.34 2.69 -3.69
CA ASN A 71 20.20 3.82 -4.62
C ASN A 71 21.42 3.94 -5.57
N LEU A 72 21.63 2.96 -6.44
CA LEU A 72 22.70 3.00 -7.46
C LEU A 72 22.35 3.83 -8.72
N GLY A 73 21.12 4.33 -8.83
CA GLY A 73 20.60 4.88 -10.10
C GLY A 73 20.14 6.33 -10.09
N ARG A 74 20.05 7.01 -8.93
CA ARG A 74 19.60 8.41 -8.88
C ARG A 74 20.81 9.35 -8.86
N ALA A 75 21.41 9.55 -10.02
CA ALA A 75 22.27 10.72 -10.22
C ALA A 75 21.44 11.98 -9.86
N PRO A 76 21.98 12.93 -9.08
CA PRO A 76 21.25 14.16 -8.77
C PRO A 76 21.11 14.96 -10.07
N LEU A 77 19.91 14.95 -10.63
CA LEU A 77 19.49 16.01 -11.53
C LEU A 77 19.40 17.27 -10.66
N LEU A 78 20.30 18.22 -10.94
CA LEU A 78 20.36 19.63 -10.50
C LEU A 78 21.34 19.96 -9.36
N GLY A 79 22.48 20.52 -9.77
CA GLY A 79 23.03 21.73 -9.16
C GLY A 79 24.34 21.59 -8.40
N GLY A 80 25.43 22.18 -8.93
CA GLY A 80 26.63 22.45 -8.13
C GLY A 80 27.89 22.67 -8.94
N ARG A 81 28.29 23.94 -9.06
CA ARG A 81 29.47 24.45 -9.76
C ARG A 81 30.74 24.25 -8.91
N GLY A 82 31.87 23.98 -9.55
CA GLY A 82 33.20 24.30 -9.01
C GLY A 82 34.35 23.42 -9.51
N PRO A 83 35.59 23.95 -9.41
CA PRO A 83 36.21 24.94 -10.29
C PRO A 83 36.57 24.41 -11.69
#